data_AF-A0A849Z3Q9-F1
#
_entry.id   AF-A0A849Z3Q9-F1
#
_cell.length_a   1.000
_cell.length_b   1.000
_cell.length_c   1.000
_cell.angle_alpha   90.00
_cell.angle_beta   90.00
_cell.angle_gamma   90.00
#
_symmetry.space_group_name_H-M   'P 1'
#
loop_
_entity.id
_entity.type
_entity.pdbx_description
1 polymer ?
#
loop_
_entity_poly.entity_id
_entity_poly.type
_entity_poly.pdbx_seq_one_letter_code
_entity_poly.pdbx_strand_id
1 'polypeptide(L)'
;MPEPKDSEQRRSIPDQGGRGIISSAVAVGLGLCLVVGGALVYRSSSKPDDTMPTASASANVAEAGRCREVAPGKSYVVGPSDASKASSSASPDEDPPDRDDLLSPFAIVLGRAIAWDGGYAVGAQGEGEGGTLSSLVLVGPDGATGTPIRLSRSRGDLDPPVVAAAGSGFVVALIEPNAGGRAVRVARVDGEKVVWGAELRESNDESLALDIGVSGDRGLVAWDAIEDERSYVAVSGFTAANVGDATGARRLTPKTTDAEAPRIVSRPGGFYVVYLVRGQESAREAARPSEAAPGVDKPKKKKEPKGDKRAPGEVDETRGGEAVTSAWLEVVLVDASGAPSGDPLRVTPDDGHVISFDAAPAADGGLVLAYRDEDSPTGAGGGMVKMIRIAAGGGISGSHQSDEGTPSDGAPTLLPGWVAIPTLRGADLLARLGNDGLPSEPILADPSLGRGEPIAARGDQLLVAEPEGKAMRLRVLTCGERPAPPAAAPESGE
;
A
#
# COMPACT_ATOMS: atom_id res chain seq x y z
N MET A 1 -55.50 -29.42 30.87
CA MET A 1 -54.72 -28.75 31.95
C MET A 1 -54.75 -27.26 31.65
N PRO A 2 -55.16 -26.41 32.59
CA PRO A 2 -55.48 -25.02 32.32
C PRO A 2 -54.25 -24.10 32.38
N GLU A 3 -54.27 -23.06 31.55
CA GLU A 3 -53.44 -21.86 31.68
C GLU A 3 -53.73 -21.12 33.00
N PRO A 4 -52.76 -20.36 33.53
CA PRO A 4 -53.04 -19.21 34.37
C PRO A 4 -52.70 -17.89 33.65
N LYS A 5 -53.68 -16.99 33.69
CA LYS A 5 -53.60 -15.57 33.36
C LYS A 5 -53.09 -14.74 34.56
N ASP A 6 -52.39 -13.66 34.21
CA ASP A 6 -52.36 -12.31 34.80
C ASP A 6 -52.19 -12.10 36.31
N SER A 7 -51.18 -11.31 36.67
CA SER A 7 -51.41 -10.08 37.46
C SER A 7 -50.22 -9.12 37.40
N GLU A 8 -50.49 -7.94 36.84
CA GLU A 8 -49.80 -6.67 37.04
C GLU A 8 -49.52 -6.37 38.53
N GLN A 9 -48.49 -5.57 38.85
CA GLN A 9 -48.59 -4.13 39.22
C GLN A 9 -47.41 -3.62 40.09
N ARG A 10 -46.72 -2.60 39.54
CA ARG A 10 -46.22 -1.34 40.15
C ARG A 10 -45.54 -1.33 41.53
N ARG A 11 -44.35 -0.70 41.57
CA ARG A 11 -43.95 0.47 42.42
C ARG A 11 -42.46 0.80 42.17
N SER A 12 -42.13 1.90 41.49
CA SER A 12 -41.87 3.27 41.99
C SER A 12 -40.46 3.50 42.58
N ILE A 13 -39.66 4.27 41.82
CA ILE A 13 -38.48 5.12 42.13
C ILE A 13 -38.78 6.04 43.34
N PRO A 14 -37.86 6.48 44.24
CA PRO A 14 -36.58 7.21 44.01
C PRO A 14 -35.41 6.75 44.94
N ASP A 15 -34.18 7.27 44.97
CA ASP A 15 -33.61 8.60 44.69
C ASP A 15 -32.06 8.52 44.63
N GLN A 16 -31.47 9.53 43.99
CA GLN A 16 -30.16 10.18 44.22
C GLN A 16 -28.90 9.40 44.69
N GLY A 17 -27.88 9.48 43.84
CA GLY A 17 -26.47 9.26 44.20
C GLY A 17 -25.51 9.91 43.21
N GLY A 18 -25.46 11.25 43.18
CA GLY A 18 -24.47 12.00 42.41
C GLY A 18 -23.09 12.01 43.08
N ARG A 19 -22.03 11.87 42.28
CA ARG A 19 -20.61 12.23 42.46
C ARG A 19 -19.82 11.50 41.35
N GLY A 20 -18.99 12.08 40.50
CA GLY A 20 -18.54 13.44 40.25
C GLY A 20 -17.51 13.31 39.12
N ILE A 21 -17.73 14.00 38.00
CA ILE A 21 -16.82 14.02 36.86
C ILE A 21 -15.78 15.10 37.16
N ILE A 22 -14.54 14.69 37.42
CA ILE A 22 -13.38 15.59 37.47
C ILE A 22 -12.27 15.00 36.58
N SER A 23 -12.14 15.63 35.41
CA SER A 23 -10.88 16.06 34.77
C SER A 23 -9.84 15.00 34.35
N SER A 24 -9.99 14.48 33.13
CA SER A 24 -8.90 13.84 32.34
C SER A 24 -8.26 14.81 31.32
N ALA A 25 -8.52 16.11 31.42
CA ALA A 25 -7.98 17.12 30.48
C ALA A 25 -6.58 17.66 30.89
N VAL A 26 -6.08 17.32 32.09
CA VAL A 26 -4.79 17.85 32.58
C VAL A 26 -3.62 16.88 32.33
N ALA A 27 -3.87 15.59 32.09
CA ALA A 27 -2.80 14.60 31.87
C ALA A 27 -2.22 14.65 30.44
N VAL A 28 -3.02 15.02 29.44
CA VAL A 28 -2.56 15.11 28.03
C VAL A 28 -1.72 16.36 27.78
N GLY A 29 -2.01 17.47 28.48
CA GLY A 29 -1.25 18.73 28.33
C GLY A 29 0.16 18.70 28.92
N LEU A 30 0.42 17.86 29.93
CA LEU A 30 1.74 17.76 30.58
C LEU A 30 2.72 16.85 29.82
N GLY A 31 2.22 15.84 29.10
CA GLY A 31 3.03 14.98 28.24
C GLY A 31 3.55 15.72 27.00
N LEU A 32 2.71 16.53 26.35
CA LEU A 32 3.08 17.27 25.14
C LEU A 32 4.14 18.36 25.42
N CYS A 33 4.06 19.05 26.56
CA CYS A 33 5.05 20.06 26.97
C CYS A 33 6.44 19.46 27.28
N LEU A 34 6.51 18.22 27.77
CA LEU A 34 7.79 17.55 28.06
C LEU A 34 8.50 17.05 26.79
N VAL A 35 7.76 16.59 25.78
CA VAL A 35 8.34 16.12 24.50
C VAL A 35 8.85 17.29 23.65
N VAL A 36 8.08 18.38 23.55
CA VAL A 36 8.50 19.58 22.80
C VAL A 36 9.64 20.32 23.52
N GLY A 37 9.59 20.39 24.86
CA GLY A 37 10.67 20.97 25.66
C GLY A 37 11.98 20.19 25.58
N GLY A 38 11.92 18.85 25.59
CA GLY A 38 13.09 17.97 25.45
C GLY A 38 13.76 18.07 24.09
N ALA A 39 12.97 18.17 23.00
CA ALA A 39 13.48 18.31 21.64
C ALA A 39 14.19 19.66 21.41
N LEU A 40 13.69 20.76 22.01
CA LEU A 40 14.31 22.08 21.88
C LEU A 40 15.61 22.22 22.70
N VAL A 41 15.71 21.59 23.87
CA VAL A 41 16.94 21.60 24.69
C VAL A 41 18.03 20.68 24.12
N TYR A 42 17.65 19.56 23.49
CA TYR A 42 18.61 18.70 22.79
C TYR A 42 19.23 19.43 21.59
N ARG A 43 18.43 20.20 20.84
CA ARG A 43 18.90 20.96 19.68
C ARG A 43 19.76 22.18 20.03
N SER A 44 19.62 22.74 21.24
CA SER A 44 20.45 23.88 21.69
C SER A 44 21.79 23.47 22.33
N SER A 45 22.01 22.17 22.58
CA SER A 45 23.16 21.70 23.38
C SER A 45 24.21 20.92 22.56
N SER A 46 23.89 20.55 21.32
CA SER A 46 24.86 19.97 20.38
C SER A 46 25.71 21.07 19.74
N LYS A 47 26.85 21.38 20.36
CA LYS A 47 27.93 22.12 19.68
C LYS A 47 28.42 21.28 18.48
N PRO A 48 28.53 21.86 17.27
CA PRO A 48 29.17 21.17 16.17
C PRO A 48 30.65 20.98 16.50
N ASP A 49 31.14 19.74 16.51
CA ASP A 49 32.57 19.46 16.43
C ASP A 49 33.02 19.79 15.00
N ASP A 50 33.72 20.92 14.83
CA ASP A 50 34.22 21.49 13.56
C ASP A 50 35.37 20.69 12.92
N THR A 51 35.41 19.37 13.08
CA THR A 51 36.40 18.50 12.43
C THR A 51 35.75 17.27 11.81
N MET A 52 34.85 17.50 10.85
CA MET A 52 34.55 16.45 9.88
C MET A 52 35.73 16.35 8.88
N PRO A 53 36.30 15.15 8.66
CA PRO A 53 37.23 14.95 7.56
C PRO A 53 36.53 15.35 6.26
N THR A 54 37.18 16.21 5.48
CA THR A 54 36.75 16.61 4.15
C THR A 54 36.65 15.35 3.28
N ALA A 55 35.49 14.70 3.29
CA ALA A 55 35.18 13.64 2.35
C ALA A 55 35.30 14.28 0.97
N SER A 56 36.32 13.86 0.22
CA SER A 56 36.51 14.28 -1.16
C SER A 56 35.21 13.97 -1.89
N ALA A 57 34.49 15.01 -2.25
CA ALA A 57 33.33 14.95 -3.13
C ALA A 57 33.85 14.49 -4.50
N SER A 58 33.97 13.17 -4.64
CA SER A 58 34.12 12.55 -5.95
C SER A 58 32.88 12.96 -6.72
N ALA A 59 33.08 13.75 -7.76
CA ALA A 59 32.01 14.11 -8.69
C ALA A 59 31.54 12.80 -9.32
N ASN A 60 30.50 12.19 -8.73
CA ASN A 60 29.82 11.07 -9.32
C ASN A 60 29.31 11.56 -10.67
N VAL A 61 29.95 11.08 -11.74
CA VAL A 61 29.47 11.29 -13.09
C VAL A 61 28.05 10.74 -13.09
N ALA A 62 27.06 11.62 -13.22
CA ALA A 62 25.66 11.24 -13.20
C ALA A 62 25.47 10.18 -14.29
N GLU A 63 25.21 8.94 -13.88
CA GLU A 63 24.96 7.86 -14.82
C GLU A 63 23.79 8.26 -15.72
N ALA A 64 23.98 8.13 -17.03
CA ALA A 64 22.93 8.42 -17.98
C ALA A 64 21.78 7.43 -17.75
N GLY A 65 20.63 7.92 -17.29
CA GLY A 65 19.43 7.10 -17.12
C GLY A 65 18.98 6.48 -18.45
N ARG A 66 18.35 5.31 -18.39
CA ARG A 66 17.92 4.55 -19.59
C ARG A 66 16.59 4.99 -20.16
N CYS A 67 15.79 5.72 -19.38
CA CYS A 67 14.48 6.18 -19.82
C CYS A 67 14.54 7.62 -20.35
N ARG A 68 13.69 7.89 -21.34
CA ARG A 68 13.53 9.22 -21.95
C ARG A 68 12.05 9.56 -22.05
N GLU A 69 11.69 10.81 -21.82
CA GLU A 69 10.31 11.27 -22.03
C GLU A 69 9.87 11.05 -23.47
N VAL A 70 8.70 10.44 -23.64
CA VAL A 70 8.08 10.22 -24.96
C VAL A 70 7.76 11.55 -25.63
N ALA A 71 7.27 12.51 -24.85
CA ALA A 71 6.98 13.86 -25.28
C ALA A 71 7.69 14.86 -24.35
N PRO A 72 8.96 15.21 -24.63
CA PRO A 72 9.75 16.07 -23.75
C PRO A 72 9.05 17.38 -23.38
N GLY A 73 8.94 17.65 -22.08
CA GLY A 73 8.29 18.85 -21.55
C GLY A 73 6.76 18.86 -21.67
N LYS A 74 6.15 17.75 -22.13
CA LYS A 74 4.70 17.56 -22.06
C LYS A 74 4.38 16.59 -20.94
N SER A 75 3.44 16.98 -20.09
CA SER A 75 2.90 16.17 -19.01
C SER A 75 1.46 16.57 -18.76
N TYR A 76 0.71 15.69 -18.11
CA TYR A 76 -0.64 15.96 -17.67
C TYR A 76 -0.65 16.10 -16.15
N VAL A 77 -1.29 17.14 -15.62
CA VAL A 77 -1.34 17.40 -14.18
C VAL A 77 -2.74 17.08 -13.67
N VAL A 78 -2.80 16.19 -12.67
CA VAL A 78 -4.03 15.83 -11.96
C VAL A 78 -4.09 16.65 -10.68
N GLY A 79 -5.16 17.43 -10.50
CA GLY A 79 -5.37 18.26 -9.31
C GLY A 79 -5.03 19.74 -9.49
N PRO A 80 -5.18 20.53 -8.41
CA PRO A 80 -4.89 21.96 -8.44
C PRO A 80 -3.38 22.23 -8.53
N SER A 81 -2.93 22.86 -9.61
CA SER A 81 -1.53 23.26 -9.76
C SER A 81 -1.33 24.74 -9.39
N ASP A 82 -0.28 25.03 -8.62
CA ASP A 82 0.07 26.41 -8.23
C ASP A 82 0.45 27.27 -9.43
N ALA A 83 0.91 26.66 -10.53
CA ALA A 83 1.16 27.33 -11.80
C ALA A 83 -0.08 28.07 -12.34
N SER A 84 -1.29 27.57 -12.05
CA SER A 84 -2.53 28.26 -12.42
C SER A 84 -2.80 29.53 -11.60
N LYS A 85 -2.34 29.59 -10.34
CA LYS A 85 -2.51 30.76 -9.46
C LYS A 85 -1.51 31.87 -9.77
N ALA A 86 -0.27 31.50 -10.12
CA ALA A 86 0.77 32.47 -10.46
C ALA A 86 0.41 33.36 -11.67
N SER A 87 -0.50 32.91 -12.55
CA SER A 87 -0.95 33.68 -13.70
C SER A 87 -2.07 34.69 -13.39
N SER A 88 -2.78 34.59 -12.26
CA SER A 88 -4.04 35.33 -12.07
C SER A 88 -4.00 36.48 -11.05
N SER A 89 -3.01 36.56 -10.15
CA SER A 89 -3.07 37.54 -9.07
C SER A 89 -1.71 37.88 -8.43
N ALA A 90 -0.67 38.13 -9.22
CA ALA A 90 0.57 38.70 -8.68
C ALA A 90 0.34 40.15 -8.22
N SER A 91 -0.29 40.31 -7.06
CA SER A 91 -0.20 41.54 -6.28
C SER A 91 1.22 41.60 -5.71
N PRO A 92 1.95 42.72 -5.83
CA PRO A 92 3.36 42.82 -5.42
C PRO A 92 3.66 42.57 -3.94
N ASP A 93 2.62 42.40 -3.10
CA ASP A 93 2.71 42.33 -1.65
C ASP A 93 2.37 40.93 -1.08
N GLU A 94 2.19 39.89 -1.91
CA GLU A 94 2.03 38.53 -1.37
C GLU A 94 3.40 37.92 -1.05
N ASP A 95 3.60 37.57 0.22
CA ASP A 95 4.76 36.83 0.69
C ASP A 95 4.95 35.55 -0.14
N PRO A 96 6.20 35.15 -0.44
CA PRO A 96 6.46 33.90 -1.15
C PRO A 96 5.78 32.73 -0.41
N PRO A 97 5.20 31.76 -1.14
CA PRO A 97 4.50 30.64 -0.51
C PRO A 97 5.42 29.97 0.50
N ASP A 98 4.91 29.75 1.71
CA ASP A 98 5.66 29.09 2.77
C ASP A 98 6.11 27.71 2.28
N ARG A 99 7.35 27.31 2.60
CA ARG A 99 7.88 25.99 2.20
C ARG A 99 7.02 24.83 2.72
N ASP A 100 6.23 25.07 3.75
CA ASP A 100 5.32 24.09 4.34
C ASP A 100 4.08 23.83 3.45
N ASP A 101 3.68 24.77 2.58
CA ASP A 101 2.60 24.54 1.60
C ASP A 101 3.02 23.54 0.50
N LEU A 102 4.32 23.44 0.20
CA LEU A 102 4.87 22.43 -0.72
C LEU A 102 4.86 21.02 -0.13
N LEU A 103 4.67 20.90 1.18
CA LEU A 103 4.55 19.64 1.92
C LEU A 103 3.10 19.41 2.39
N SER A 104 2.14 20.14 1.84
CA SER A 104 0.75 20.06 2.29
C SER A 104 0.23 18.62 2.12
N PRO A 105 -0.20 17.95 3.20
CA PRO A 105 -0.52 16.53 3.21
C PRO A 105 -1.81 16.15 2.44
N PHE A 106 -2.51 17.13 1.86
CA PHE A 106 -3.79 16.94 1.16
C PHE A 106 -3.60 16.91 -0.36
N ALA A 107 -2.59 16.17 -0.82
CA ALA A 107 -2.29 16.00 -2.23
C ALA A 107 -3.29 15.05 -2.91
N ILE A 108 -3.36 15.13 -4.25
CA ILE A 108 -3.97 14.07 -5.05
C ILE A 108 -3.25 12.74 -4.77
N VAL A 109 -4.02 11.73 -4.39
CA VAL A 109 -3.58 10.35 -4.27
C VAL A 109 -3.98 9.62 -5.54
N LEU A 110 -3.03 8.95 -6.18
CA LEU A 110 -3.28 8.08 -7.33
C LEU A 110 -3.26 6.62 -6.88
N GLY A 111 -4.22 5.85 -7.41
CA GLY A 111 -4.19 4.40 -7.29
C GLY A 111 -3.31 3.77 -8.36
N ARG A 112 -3.35 2.45 -8.44
CA ARG A 112 -2.74 1.70 -9.54
C ARG A 112 -3.34 2.13 -10.88
N ALA A 113 -2.47 2.37 -11.86
CA ALA A 113 -2.89 2.64 -13.22
C ALA A 113 -2.83 1.38 -14.07
N ILE A 114 -3.63 1.36 -15.14
CA ILE A 114 -3.58 0.31 -16.17
C ILE A 114 -3.32 0.95 -17.53
N ALA A 115 -2.64 0.21 -18.41
CA ALA A 115 -2.52 0.58 -19.82
C ALA A 115 -3.71 0.05 -20.62
N TRP A 116 -4.12 0.78 -21.65
CA TRP A 116 -5.12 0.40 -22.63
C TRP A 116 -4.79 1.00 -24.01
N ASP A 117 -5.58 0.69 -25.03
CA ASP A 117 -5.31 1.14 -26.40
C ASP A 117 -5.23 2.68 -26.52
N GLY A 118 -6.06 3.39 -25.76
CA GLY A 118 -6.08 4.86 -25.74
C GLY A 118 -5.02 5.52 -24.84
N GLY A 119 -4.15 4.75 -24.18
CA GLY A 119 -3.12 5.26 -23.27
C GLY A 119 -3.17 4.58 -21.91
N TYR A 120 -3.53 5.33 -20.89
CA TYR A 120 -3.57 4.86 -19.50
C TYR A 120 -4.87 5.27 -18.81
N ALA A 121 -5.25 4.54 -17.78
CA ALA A 121 -6.38 4.84 -16.92
C ALA A 121 -5.97 4.67 -15.45
N VAL A 122 -6.25 5.66 -14.62
CA VAL A 122 -5.79 5.70 -13.22
C VAL A 122 -6.91 6.23 -12.32
N GLY A 123 -7.17 5.55 -11.21
CA GLY A 123 -8.03 6.08 -10.17
C GLY A 123 -7.32 7.20 -9.42
N ALA A 124 -8.01 8.29 -9.16
CA ALA A 124 -7.47 9.44 -8.46
C ALA A 124 -8.45 9.95 -7.41
N GLN A 125 -7.90 10.37 -6.27
CA GLN A 125 -8.64 11.01 -5.20
C GLN A 125 -7.96 12.30 -4.77
N GLY A 126 -8.73 13.37 -4.60
CA GLY A 126 -8.22 14.59 -3.97
C GLY A 126 -9.26 15.66 -3.82
N GLU A 127 -8.85 16.86 -3.40
CA GLU A 127 -9.76 17.97 -3.13
C GLU A 127 -10.50 18.42 -4.40
N GLY A 128 -11.82 18.60 -4.27
CA GLY A 128 -12.68 19.10 -5.33
C GLY A 128 -13.82 19.96 -4.78
N GLU A 129 -14.68 20.42 -5.68
CA GLU A 129 -15.85 21.22 -5.30
C GLU A 129 -16.79 20.40 -4.40
N GLY A 130 -16.88 20.80 -3.12
CA GLY A 130 -17.76 20.18 -2.14
C GLY A 130 -17.18 18.96 -1.39
N GLY A 131 -15.84 18.81 -1.36
CA GLY A 131 -15.14 17.80 -0.57
C GLY A 131 -14.14 16.99 -1.39
N THR A 132 -13.78 15.81 -0.89
CA THR A 132 -12.92 14.87 -1.61
C THR A 132 -13.65 14.29 -2.81
N LEU A 133 -13.02 14.32 -3.98
CA LEU A 133 -13.57 13.81 -5.25
C LEU A 133 -12.79 12.58 -5.68
N SER A 134 -13.51 11.48 -5.91
CA SER A 134 -12.97 10.27 -6.53
C SER A 134 -13.24 10.32 -8.04
N SER A 135 -12.22 10.04 -8.83
CA SER A 135 -12.26 10.16 -10.28
C SER A 135 -11.48 9.04 -10.98
N LEU A 136 -11.86 8.75 -12.22
CA LEU A 136 -11.04 7.99 -13.16
C LEU A 136 -10.38 8.98 -14.11
N VAL A 137 -9.06 9.01 -14.18
CA VAL A 137 -8.32 9.88 -15.09
C VAL A 137 -7.84 9.04 -16.27
N LEU A 138 -8.29 9.41 -17.48
CA LEU A 138 -7.78 8.84 -18.72
C LEU A 138 -6.61 9.70 -19.19
N VAL A 139 -5.44 9.10 -19.40
CA VAL A 139 -4.23 9.78 -19.84
C VAL A 139 -3.85 9.28 -21.22
N GLY A 140 -3.52 10.20 -22.12
CA GLY A 140 -3.10 9.88 -23.48
C GLY A 140 -1.81 9.06 -23.53
N PRO A 141 -1.52 8.40 -24.67
CA PRO A 141 -0.39 7.48 -24.80
C PRO A 141 0.98 8.15 -24.63
N ASP A 142 1.09 9.46 -24.79
CA ASP A 142 2.31 10.24 -24.62
C ASP A 142 2.34 11.02 -23.29
N GLY A 143 1.29 10.92 -22.47
CA GLY A 143 1.15 11.65 -21.21
C GLY A 143 0.82 13.13 -21.36
N ALA A 144 0.63 13.66 -22.58
CA ALA A 144 0.46 15.10 -22.79
C ALA A 144 -0.98 15.59 -22.55
N THR A 145 -1.95 14.69 -22.65
CA THR A 145 -3.39 15.00 -22.51
C THR A 145 -4.03 14.08 -21.49
N GLY A 146 -5.07 14.56 -20.80
CA GLY A 146 -5.86 13.71 -19.94
C GLY A 146 -7.29 14.24 -19.74
N THR A 147 -8.18 13.35 -19.31
CA THR A 147 -9.60 13.64 -19.09
C THR A 147 -10.03 13.01 -17.76
N PRO A 148 -10.42 13.82 -16.75
CA PRO A 148 -10.93 13.30 -15.50
C PRO A 148 -12.43 13.01 -15.62
N ILE A 149 -12.82 11.78 -15.32
CA ILE A 149 -14.21 11.33 -15.23
C ILE A 149 -14.58 11.27 -13.77
N ARG A 150 -15.54 12.10 -13.36
CA ARG A 150 -16.00 12.16 -11.97
C ARG A 150 -16.81 10.92 -11.63
N LEU A 151 -16.44 10.23 -10.56
CA LEU A 151 -17.18 9.07 -10.08
C LEU A 151 -18.13 9.48 -8.95
N SER A 152 -17.56 9.92 -7.83
CA SER A 152 -18.31 10.24 -6.63
C SER A 152 -17.59 11.25 -5.74
N ARG A 153 -18.33 11.76 -4.75
CA ARG A 153 -17.75 12.56 -3.68
C ARG A 153 -17.60 11.66 -2.46
N SER A 154 -16.40 11.64 -1.92
CA SER A 154 -16.07 10.93 -0.69
C SER A 154 -16.08 11.90 0.50
N ARG A 155 -16.41 11.37 1.68
CA ARG A 155 -16.13 12.02 2.96
C ARG A 155 -15.16 11.14 3.72
N GLY A 156 -14.04 11.71 4.12
CA GLY A 156 -12.99 11.01 4.86
C GLY A 156 -11.77 10.74 4.01
N ASP A 157 -10.85 10.00 4.61
CA ASP A 157 -9.64 9.52 4.00
C ASP A 157 -9.93 8.12 3.45
N LEU A 158 -10.03 8.00 2.13
CA LEU A 158 -10.34 6.76 1.43
C LEU A 158 -9.28 6.52 0.36
N ASP A 159 -9.07 5.26 -0.02
CA ASP A 159 -8.17 4.92 -1.10
C ASP A 159 -8.75 5.33 -2.46
N PRO A 160 -7.90 5.68 -3.44
CA PRO A 160 -8.35 5.95 -4.79
C PRO A 160 -9.10 4.77 -5.42
N PRO A 161 -10.00 5.02 -6.39
CA PRO A 161 -10.69 3.96 -7.11
C PRO A 161 -9.72 2.95 -7.75
N VAL A 162 -10.04 1.66 -7.66
CA VAL A 162 -9.31 0.62 -8.37
C VAL A 162 -9.92 0.42 -9.74
N VAL A 163 -9.09 0.25 -10.77
CA VAL A 163 -9.50 0.24 -12.18
C VAL A 163 -9.10 -1.05 -12.86
N ALA A 164 -10.04 -1.68 -13.58
CA ALA A 164 -9.79 -2.81 -14.47
C ALA A 164 -10.32 -2.53 -15.87
N ALA A 165 -9.58 -2.98 -16.90
CA ALA A 165 -10.02 -2.90 -18.29
C ALA A 165 -11.17 -3.89 -18.55
N ALA A 166 -12.19 -3.47 -19.29
CA ALA A 166 -13.35 -4.28 -19.62
C ALA A 166 -13.86 -3.99 -21.05
N GLY A 167 -13.40 -4.80 -22.02
CA GLY A 167 -13.69 -4.56 -23.43
C GLY A 167 -13.14 -3.22 -23.88
N SER A 168 -14.01 -2.33 -24.36
CA SER A 168 -13.64 -0.95 -24.78
C SER A 168 -13.70 0.08 -23.65
N GLY A 169 -14.12 -0.31 -22.45
CA GLY A 169 -14.30 0.57 -21.31
C GLY A 169 -13.58 0.05 -20.08
N PHE A 170 -14.07 0.46 -18.92
CA PHE A 170 -13.48 0.14 -17.63
C PHE A 170 -14.55 -0.33 -16.65
N VAL A 171 -14.14 -1.15 -15.69
CA VAL A 171 -14.87 -1.32 -14.44
C VAL A 171 -14.02 -0.70 -13.34
N VAL A 172 -14.67 0.07 -12.47
CA VAL A 172 -14.04 0.71 -11.32
C VAL A 172 -14.72 0.25 -10.04
N ALA A 173 -13.95 0.07 -8.98
CA ALA A 173 -14.46 -0.16 -7.63
C ALA A 173 -13.87 0.85 -6.66
N LEU A 174 -14.66 1.24 -5.67
CA LEU A 174 -14.24 2.11 -4.57
C LEU A 174 -15.08 1.82 -3.33
N ILE A 175 -14.51 2.13 -2.17
CA ILE A 175 -15.22 2.16 -0.89
C ILE A 175 -15.85 3.54 -0.74
N GLU A 176 -17.10 3.59 -0.29
CA GLU A 176 -17.80 4.84 0.03
C GLU A 176 -18.57 4.73 1.34
N PRO A 177 -18.74 5.83 2.10
CA PRO A 177 -19.66 5.87 3.23
C PRO A 177 -21.10 5.59 2.78
N ASN A 178 -21.82 4.75 3.52
CA ASN A 178 -23.24 4.49 3.32
C ASN A 178 -24.03 4.61 4.65
N ALA A 179 -25.35 4.44 4.60
CA ALA A 179 -26.20 4.58 5.79
C ALA A 179 -25.91 3.57 6.91
N GLY A 180 -25.26 2.45 6.59
CA GLY A 180 -24.93 1.38 7.52
C GLY A 180 -23.45 1.31 7.93
N GLY A 181 -22.63 2.27 7.48
CA GLY A 181 -21.18 2.16 7.56
C GLY A 181 -20.50 2.57 6.27
N ARG A 182 -19.83 1.61 5.63
CA ARG A 182 -19.23 1.73 4.29
C ARG A 182 -19.77 0.66 3.36
N ALA A 183 -19.59 0.89 2.06
CA ALA A 183 -19.89 -0.08 1.03
C ALA A 183 -18.86 -0.04 -0.10
N VAL A 184 -18.61 -1.20 -0.68
CA VAL A 184 -17.91 -1.33 -1.95
C VAL A 184 -18.91 -1.06 -3.07
N ARG A 185 -18.64 -0.04 -3.89
CA ARG A 185 -19.45 0.29 -5.07
C ARG A 185 -18.68 -0.04 -6.32
N VAL A 186 -19.37 -0.67 -7.28
CA VAL A 186 -18.80 -1.01 -8.59
C VAL A 186 -19.50 -0.20 -9.66
N ALA A 187 -18.74 0.39 -10.59
CA ALA A 187 -19.28 1.09 -11.74
C ALA A 187 -18.63 0.61 -13.04
N ARG A 188 -19.40 0.67 -14.11
CA ARG A 188 -18.90 0.57 -15.48
C ARG A 188 -18.70 1.98 -16.04
N VAL A 189 -17.59 2.19 -16.72
CA VAL A 189 -17.24 3.46 -17.35
C VAL A 189 -16.95 3.24 -18.83
N ASP A 190 -17.78 3.83 -19.70
CA ASP A 190 -17.61 3.80 -21.16
C ASP A 190 -17.48 5.25 -21.68
N GLY A 191 -16.26 5.69 -21.97
CA GLY A 191 -15.98 7.11 -22.21
C GLY A 191 -16.32 7.94 -20.97
N GLU A 192 -17.10 9.00 -21.12
CA GLU A 192 -17.54 9.84 -19.98
C GLU A 192 -18.78 9.27 -19.25
N LYS A 193 -19.39 8.20 -19.75
CA LYS A 193 -20.60 7.64 -19.18
C LYS A 193 -20.26 6.69 -18.04
N VAL A 194 -20.75 7.00 -16.85
CA VAL A 194 -20.65 6.15 -15.65
C VAL A 194 -21.99 5.46 -15.39
N VAL A 195 -21.99 4.14 -15.25
CA VAL A 195 -23.14 3.33 -14.88
C VAL A 195 -22.82 2.59 -13.59
N TRP A 196 -23.45 3.01 -12.49
CA TRP A 196 -23.31 2.36 -11.19
C TRP A 196 -24.07 1.03 -11.14
N GLY A 197 -23.42 0.02 -10.55
CA GLY A 197 -23.94 -1.32 -10.36
C GLY A 197 -24.25 -1.61 -8.90
N ALA A 198 -23.77 -2.77 -8.45
CA ALA A 198 -23.99 -3.24 -7.10
C ALA A 198 -23.35 -2.34 -6.03
N GLU A 199 -24.04 -2.26 -4.89
CA GLU A 199 -23.53 -1.74 -3.62
C GLU A 199 -23.40 -2.93 -2.67
N LEU A 200 -22.17 -3.28 -2.33
CA LEU A 200 -21.85 -4.43 -1.48
C LEU A 200 -21.52 -3.91 -0.09
N ARG A 201 -22.23 -4.40 0.91
CA ARG A 201 -21.97 -4.02 2.30
C ARG A 201 -20.56 -4.43 2.69
N GLU A 202 -19.83 -3.48 3.24
CA GLU A 202 -18.53 -3.68 3.87
C GLU A 202 -18.70 -3.61 5.41
N SER A 203 -17.75 -4.15 6.16
CA SER A 203 -17.73 -4.04 7.62
C SER A 203 -17.45 -2.59 8.07
N ASN A 204 -17.46 -2.34 9.38
CA ASN A 204 -17.01 -1.05 9.91
C ASN A 204 -15.60 -1.20 10.47
N ASP A 205 -14.67 -1.65 9.63
CA ASP A 205 -13.25 -1.66 9.98
C ASP A 205 -12.53 -0.39 9.49
N GLU A 206 -11.23 -0.31 9.75
CA GLU A 206 -10.38 0.80 9.30
C GLU A 206 -9.66 0.49 7.99
N SER A 207 -9.71 -0.77 7.52
CA SER A 207 -9.07 -1.17 6.28
C SER A 207 -9.78 -0.55 5.08
N LEU A 208 -8.99 -0.25 4.05
CA LEU A 208 -9.48 0.23 2.77
C LEU A 208 -9.08 -0.71 1.63
N ALA A 209 -8.55 -1.89 1.97
CA ALA A 209 -8.00 -2.79 0.99
C ALA A 209 -9.09 -3.34 0.06
N LEU A 210 -8.95 -3.01 -1.21
CA LEU A 210 -9.88 -3.33 -2.27
C LEU A 210 -9.08 -3.66 -3.52
N ASP A 211 -9.55 -4.65 -4.28
CA ASP A 211 -9.07 -4.89 -5.63
C ASP A 211 -10.20 -5.38 -6.55
N ILE A 212 -10.03 -5.17 -7.85
CA ILE A 212 -10.98 -5.59 -8.89
C ILE A 212 -10.24 -6.16 -10.10
N GLY A 213 -10.75 -7.28 -10.62
CA GLY A 213 -10.26 -7.88 -11.86
C GLY A 213 -11.39 -8.22 -12.82
N VAL A 214 -11.08 -8.16 -14.11
CA VAL A 214 -11.98 -8.59 -15.20
C VAL A 214 -11.28 -9.62 -16.06
N SER A 215 -11.94 -10.74 -16.31
CA SER A 215 -11.47 -11.84 -17.17
C SER A 215 -12.58 -12.21 -18.14
N GLY A 216 -12.44 -11.80 -19.40
CA GLY A 216 -13.51 -11.95 -20.40
C GLY A 216 -14.73 -11.09 -20.07
N ASP A 217 -15.90 -11.72 -19.96
CA ASP A 217 -17.18 -11.08 -19.62
C ASP A 217 -17.49 -11.11 -18.11
N ARG A 218 -16.60 -11.69 -17.30
CA ARG A 218 -16.76 -11.85 -15.85
C ARG A 218 -15.81 -10.93 -15.11
N GLY A 219 -16.27 -10.38 -14.01
CA GLY A 219 -15.45 -9.62 -13.07
C GLY A 219 -15.57 -10.15 -11.65
N LEU A 220 -14.58 -9.82 -10.85
CA LEU A 220 -14.48 -10.14 -9.43
C LEU A 220 -14.01 -8.89 -8.70
N VAL A 221 -14.66 -8.57 -7.58
CA VAL A 221 -14.18 -7.59 -6.61
C VAL A 221 -13.87 -8.30 -5.30
N ALA A 222 -12.77 -7.93 -4.66
CA ALA A 222 -12.32 -8.49 -3.39
C ALA A 222 -11.94 -7.37 -2.43
N TRP A 223 -12.27 -7.53 -1.17
CA TRP A 223 -11.92 -6.62 -0.09
C TRP A 223 -11.70 -7.43 1.18
N ASP A 224 -11.00 -6.88 2.17
CA ASP A 224 -10.98 -7.47 3.51
C ASP A 224 -12.10 -6.92 4.38
N ALA A 225 -12.50 -7.71 5.36
CA ALA A 225 -13.59 -7.41 6.26
C ALA A 225 -13.33 -8.06 7.63
N ILE A 226 -13.97 -7.57 8.68
CA ILE A 226 -13.81 -8.11 10.05
C ILE A 226 -15.04 -8.90 10.52
N GLU A 227 -14.81 -10.08 11.09
CA GLU A 227 -15.80 -10.87 11.84
C GLU A 227 -15.09 -11.50 13.06
N ASP A 228 -15.67 -11.37 14.25
CA ASP A 228 -15.11 -11.90 15.51
C ASP A 228 -13.63 -11.51 15.76
N GLU A 229 -13.30 -10.21 15.57
CA GLU A 229 -11.95 -9.64 15.75
C GLU A 229 -10.88 -10.20 14.79
N ARG A 230 -11.28 -10.87 13.70
CA ARG A 230 -10.36 -11.36 12.67
C ARG A 230 -10.73 -10.83 11.30
N SER A 231 -9.73 -10.43 10.55
CA SER A 231 -9.88 -10.04 9.16
C SER A 231 -10.08 -11.29 8.29
N TYR A 232 -10.87 -11.16 7.24
CA TYR A 232 -11.06 -12.17 6.22
C TYR A 232 -11.24 -11.52 4.85
N VAL A 233 -10.88 -12.23 3.79
CA VAL A 233 -11.12 -11.73 2.43
C VAL A 233 -12.53 -12.10 1.99
N ALA A 234 -13.30 -11.10 1.62
CA ALA A 234 -14.60 -11.23 0.98
C ALA A 234 -14.47 -11.05 -0.54
N VAL A 235 -15.32 -11.73 -1.31
CA VAL A 235 -15.40 -11.55 -2.76
C VAL A 235 -16.84 -11.48 -3.26
N SER A 236 -17.04 -10.80 -4.38
CA SER A 236 -18.29 -10.81 -5.15
C SER A 236 -17.98 -10.84 -6.65
N GLY A 237 -18.63 -11.74 -7.38
CA GLY A 237 -18.50 -11.85 -8.84
C GLY A 237 -19.63 -11.13 -9.56
N PHE A 238 -19.37 -10.61 -10.76
CA PHE A 238 -20.35 -9.88 -11.58
C PHE A 238 -20.11 -10.12 -13.08
N THR A 239 -21.01 -9.68 -13.96
CA THR A 239 -20.72 -9.56 -15.38
C THR A 239 -20.18 -8.17 -15.69
N ALA A 240 -19.10 -8.10 -16.46
CA ALA A 240 -18.50 -6.82 -16.86
C ALA A 240 -19.48 -5.95 -17.66
N ALA A 241 -20.43 -6.59 -18.37
CA ALA A 241 -21.44 -5.90 -19.14
C ALA A 241 -22.49 -5.20 -18.26
N ASN A 242 -22.84 -5.79 -17.11
CA ASN A 242 -23.88 -5.34 -16.21
C ASN A 242 -23.43 -5.47 -14.74
N VAL A 243 -22.59 -4.55 -14.28
CA VAL A 243 -22.07 -4.52 -12.90
C VAL A 243 -23.14 -4.52 -11.78
N GLY A 244 -24.43 -4.36 -12.11
CA GLY A 244 -25.54 -4.50 -11.17
C GLY A 244 -25.93 -5.93 -10.83
N ASP A 245 -25.44 -6.93 -11.57
CA ASP A 245 -25.72 -8.35 -11.35
C ASP A 245 -24.71 -9.06 -10.43
N ALA A 246 -24.02 -8.28 -9.58
CA ALA A 246 -23.05 -8.82 -8.65
C ALA A 246 -23.70 -9.84 -7.70
N THR A 247 -22.97 -10.91 -7.41
CA THR A 247 -23.38 -11.91 -6.42
C THR A 247 -23.36 -11.28 -5.02
N GLY A 248 -24.05 -11.91 -4.06
CA GLY A 248 -23.83 -11.58 -2.65
C GLY A 248 -22.35 -11.73 -2.26
N ALA A 249 -21.91 -10.91 -1.31
CA ALA A 249 -20.58 -11.05 -0.72
C ALA A 249 -20.43 -12.44 -0.09
N ARG A 250 -19.29 -13.08 -0.33
CA ARG A 250 -18.92 -14.34 0.32
C ARG A 250 -17.52 -14.26 0.91
N ARG A 251 -17.33 -14.92 2.05
CA ARG A 251 -16.01 -15.17 2.63
C ARG A 251 -15.23 -16.14 1.72
N LEU A 252 -14.02 -15.76 1.34
CA LEU A 252 -13.08 -16.58 0.56
C LEU A 252 -12.14 -17.37 1.48
N THR A 253 -11.71 -16.78 2.61
CA THR A 253 -10.72 -17.38 3.50
C THR A 253 -11.34 -18.24 4.60
N PRO A 254 -10.62 -19.24 5.15
CA PRO A 254 -11.09 -20.02 6.29
C PRO A 254 -11.39 -19.15 7.52
N LYS A 255 -12.35 -19.56 8.36
CA LYS A 255 -12.69 -18.82 9.60
C LYS A 255 -11.56 -18.70 10.62
N THR A 256 -10.58 -19.59 10.52
CA THR A 256 -9.42 -19.62 11.43
C THR A 256 -8.29 -18.70 10.98
N THR A 257 -8.33 -18.22 9.75
CA THR A 257 -7.28 -17.42 9.12
C THR A 257 -7.60 -15.94 9.28
N ASP A 258 -6.61 -15.18 9.74
CA ASP A 258 -6.66 -13.72 9.79
C ASP A 258 -6.01 -13.18 8.51
N ALA A 259 -6.83 -12.72 7.57
CA ALA A 259 -6.41 -12.42 6.20
C ALA A 259 -6.86 -11.03 5.72
N GLU A 260 -5.96 -10.32 5.06
CA GLU A 260 -6.12 -8.93 4.65
C GLU A 260 -5.46 -8.63 3.29
N ALA A 261 -5.61 -7.39 2.82
CA ALA A 261 -4.92 -6.84 1.66
C ALA A 261 -5.05 -7.67 0.36
N PRO A 262 -6.28 -8.01 -0.10
CA PRO A 262 -6.44 -8.87 -1.26
C PRO A 262 -5.92 -8.22 -2.56
N ARG A 263 -5.34 -9.05 -3.44
CA ARG A 263 -5.03 -8.72 -4.84
C ARG A 263 -5.68 -9.71 -5.80
N ILE A 264 -6.24 -9.22 -6.89
CA ILE A 264 -6.88 -10.01 -7.94
C ILE A 264 -6.02 -9.98 -9.20
N VAL A 265 -5.71 -11.16 -9.73
CA VAL A 265 -5.07 -11.29 -11.05
C VAL A 265 -5.94 -12.17 -11.94
N SER A 266 -6.38 -11.62 -13.08
CA SER A 266 -7.17 -12.36 -14.07
C SER A 266 -6.39 -13.53 -14.67
N ARG A 267 -7.07 -14.66 -14.85
CA ARG A 267 -6.54 -15.85 -15.55
C ARG A 267 -7.57 -16.43 -16.50
N PRO A 268 -7.16 -17.26 -17.48
CA PRO A 268 -8.11 -18.03 -18.27
C PRO A 268 -9.06 -18.84 -17.36
N GLY A 269 -10.37 -18.60 -17.48
CA GLY A 269 -11.40 -19.29 -16.72
C GLY A 269 -11.65 -18.79 -15.29
N GLY A 270 -11.01 -17.70 -14.83
CA GLY A 270 -11.29 -17.11 -13.53
C GLY A 270 -10.22 -16.13 -13.06
N PHE A 271 -9.83 -16.24 -11.78
CA PHE A 271 -8.93 -15.32 -11.09
C PHE A 271 -7.96 -16.07 -10.17
N TYR A 272 -6.79 -15.49 -9.96
CA TYR A 272 -6.01 -15.70 -8.75
C TYR A 272 -6.44 -14.64 -7.74
N VAL A 273 -6.65 -15.04 -6.49
CA VAL A 273 -6.78 -14.10 -5.37
C VAL A 273 -5.63 -14.35 -4.41
N VAL A 274 -4.82 -13.33 -4.20
CA VAL A 274 -3.65 -13.34 -3.31
C VAL A 274 -3.98 -12.50 -2.10
N TYR A 275 -3.60 -12.92 -0.90
CA TYR A 275 -3.84 -12.15 0.31
C TYR A 275 -2.73 -12.37 1.33
N LEU A 276 -2.58 -11.41 2.23
CA LEU A 276 -1.67 -11.48 3.36
C LEU A 276 -2.37 -12.19 4.52
N VAL A 277 -1.67 -13.11 5.18
CA VAL A 277 -2.13 -13.77 6.38
C VAL A 277 -1.29 -13.33 7.56
N ARG A 278 -1.94 -12.91 8.64
CA ARG A 278 -1.30 -12.55 9.91
C ARG A 278 -1.17 -13.79 10.80
N GLY A 279 0.03 -14.02 11.31
CA GLY A 279 0.31 -15.06 12.29
C GLY A 279 -0.32 -14.73 13.64
N GLN A 280 -0.76 -15.76 14.38
CA GLN A 280 -1.33 -15.55 15.71
C GLN A 280 -0.26 -15.11 16.72
N GLU A 281 -0.33 -13.85 17.16
CA GLU A 281 0.55 -13.29 18.19
C GLU A 281 0.45 -14.06 19.52
N SER A 282 -0.75 -14.57 19.85
CA SER A 282 -1.06 -15.29 21.09
C SER A 282 -0.24 -16.57 21.29
N ALA A 283 0.23 -17.23 20.23
CA ALA A 283 1.05 -18.43 20.36
C ALA A 283 2.46 -18.11 20.90
N ARG A 284 3.01 -16.93 20.57
CA ARG A 284 4.31 -16.48 21.08
C ARG A 284 4.22 -16.03 22.53
N GLU A 285 3.16 -15.35 22.94
CA GLU A 285 2.95 -14.97 24.33
C GLU A 285 2.74 -16.22 25.24
N ALA A 286 2.01 -17.22 24.75
CA ALA A 286 1.85 -18.50 25.46
C ALA A 286 3.14 -19.35 25.51
N ALA A 287 4.06 -19.18 24.54
CA ALA A 287 5.35 -19.87 24.50
C ALA A 287 6.46 -19.12 25.27
N ARG A 288 6.25 -17.85 25.67
CA ARG A 288 7.15 -17.18 26.61
C ARG A 288 7.12 -17.96 27.92
N PRO A 289 8.27 -18.45 28.43
CA PRO A 289 8.32 -19.08 29.73
C PRO A 289 7.74 -18.09 30.73
N SER A 290 6.63 -18.43 31.39
CA SER A 290 6.09 -17.55 32.40
C SER A 290 7.17 -17.35 33.46
N GLU A 291 7.63 -16.11 33.64
CA GLU A 291 8.57 -15.75 34.70
C GLU A 291 7.99 -16.00 36.12
N ALA A 292 6.74 -16.45 36.18
CA ALA A 292 6.05 -16.86 37.38
C ALA A 292 6.07 -18.39 37.53
N ALA A 293 7.24 -18.98 37.75
CA ALA A 293 7.32 -20.18 38.57
C ALA A 293 7.21 -19.74 40.05
N PRO A 294 6.09 -20.01 40.75
CA PRO A 294 5.96 -19.64 42.15
C PRO A 294 6.78 -20.64 42.99
N GLY A 295 7.97 -20.24 43.45
CA GLY A 295 8.72 -21.06 44.41
C GLY A 295 10.24 -20.92 44.43
N VAL A 296 10.87 -20.12 43.57
CA VAL A 296 12.31 -19.87 43.69
C VAL A 296 12.53 -18.69 44.64
N ASP A 297 13.01 -18.99 45.84
CA ASP A 297 13.40 -18.02 46.86
C ASP A 297 14.26 -16.91 46.26
N LYS A 298 13.76 -15.67 46.34
CA LYS A 298 14.46 -14.47 45.86
C LYS A 298 15.86 -14.42 46.51
N PRO A 299 16.97 -14.56 45.76
CA PRO A 299 18.29 -14.38 46.33
C PRO A 299 18.40 -12.94 46.85
N LYS A 300 18.78 -12.80 48.12
CA LYS A 300 18.97 -11.51 48.79
C LYS A 300 19.89 -10.63 47.93
N LYS A 301 19.36 -9.46 47.53
CA LYS A 301 20.06 -8.39 46.81
C LYS A 301 21.45 -8.14 47.40
N LYS A 302 22.49 -8.62 46.71
CA LYS A 302 23.85 -8.12 46.87
C LYS A 302 23.97 -6.88 45.98
N LYS A 303 24.24 -5.73 46.59
CA LYS A 303 24.53 -4.47 45.89
C LYS A 303 25.82 -4.66 45.09
N GLU A 304 25.71 -4.85 43.79
CA GLU A 304 26.84 -4.76 42.86
C GLU A 304 26.69 -3.52 41.96
N PRO A 305 27.83 -2.93 41.55
CA PRO A 305 27.88 -1.59 40.96
C PRO A 305 27.32 -1.54 39.54
N LYS A 306 26.67 -0.40 39.23
CA LYS A 306 26.20 0.00 37.90
C LYS A 306 27.31 -0.18 36.85
N GLY A 307 27.14 -1.15 35.97
CA GLY A 307 27.88 -1.28 34.72
C GLY A 307 26.97 -2.00 33.74
N ASP A 308 26.37 -1.25 32.83
CA ASP A 308 25.46 -1.75 31.79
C ASP A 308 26.22 -2.70 30.86
N LYS A 309 26.21 -3.99 31.18
CA LYS A 309 26.57 -5.08 30.27
C LYS A 309 25.31 -5.88 29.99
N ARG A 310 24.55 -5.46 28.98
CA ARG A 310 23.45 -6.26 28.42
C ARG A 310 24.03 -7.51 27.76
N ALA A 311 23.33 -8.63 27.90
CA ALA A 311 23.67 -9.85 27.18
C ALA A 311 23.35 -9.68 25.68
N PRO A 312 24.16 -10.26 24.77
CA PRO A 312 23.81 -10.31 23.35
C PRO A 312 22.47 -11.03 23.18
N GLY A 313 21.45 -10.36 22.64
CA GLY A 313 20.13 -10.92 22.36
C GLY A 313 18.99 -10.46 23.28
N GLU A 314 19.26 -9.64 24.30
CA GLU A 314 18.20 -9.05 25.13
C GLU A 314 17.56 -7.86 24.41
N VAL A 315 16.33 -8.05 23.91
CA VAL A 315 15.57 -7.02 23.19
C VAL A 315 15.07 -5.98 24.20
N ASP A 316 15.42 -4.72 23.97
CA ASP A 316 15.01 -3.62 24.86
C ASP A 316 13.56 -3.22 24.60
N GLU A 317 12.61 -3.91 25.24
CA GLU A 317 11.18 -3.56 25.16
C GLU A 317 10.87 -2.15 25.70
N THR A 318 11.78 -1.53 26.46
CA THR A 318 11.62 -0.12 26.89
C THR A 318 11.81 0.89 25.77
N ARG A 319 12.27 0.43 24.60
CA ARG A 319 12.40 1.22 23.36
C ARG A 319 11.19 1.10 22.41
N GLY A 320 10.00 0.73 22.88
CA GLY A 320 8.73 1.10 22.24
C GLY A 320 8.56 0.83 20.74
N GLY A 321 9.28 -0.14 20.17
CA GLY A 321 9.07 -0.61 18.80
C GLY A 321 7.98 -1.68 18.80
N GLU A 322 7.03 -1.57 17.89
CA GLU A 322 6.02 -2.60 17.67
C GLU A 322 6.72 -3.93 17.33
N ALA A 323 6.26 -5.03 17.94
CA ALA A 323 6.84 -6.35 17.70
C ALA A 323 6.58 -6.76 16.24
N VAL A 324 7.62 -7.25 15.55
CA VAL A 324 7.45 -7.78 14.20
C VAL A 324 6.57 -9.03 14.27
N THR A 325 5.37 -8.93 13.70
CA THR A 325 4.42 -10.05 13.61
C THR A 325 4.75 -10.90 12.39
N SER A 326 4.71 -12.22 12.54
CA SER A 326 4.88 -13.12 11.39
C SER A 326 3.70 -12.95 10.44
N ALA A 327 4.00 -12.91 9.15
CA ALA A 327 3.00 -12.78 8.09
C ALA A 327 3.48 -13.46 6.81
N TRP A 328 2.53 -14.06 6.08
CA TRP A 328 2.82 -14.82 4.86
C TRP A 328 1.75 -14.61 3.79
N LEU A 329 2.07 -14.97 2.55
CA LEU A 329 1.14 -14.91 1.44
C LEU A 329 0.50 -16.26 1.17
N GLU A 330 -0.80 -16.22 0.85
CA GLU A 330 -1.55 -17.34 0.30
C GLU A 330 -2.21 -16.94 -1.02
N VAL A 331 -2.43 -17.94 -1.88
CA VAL A 331 -3.07 -17.79 -3.19
C VAL A 331 -4.21 -18.77 -3.32
N VAL A 332 -5.39 -18.29 -3.67
CA VAL A 332 -6.56 -19.12 -3.98
C VAL A 332 -6.90 -18.98 -5.45
N LEU A 333 -7.10 -20.11 -6.12
CA LEU A 333 -7.69 -20.15 -7.44
C LEU A 333 -9.20 -19.94 -7.32
N VAL A 334 -9.71 -19.01 -8.10
CA VAL A 334 -11.11 -18.64 -8.13
C VAL A 334 -11.64 -18.83 -9.55
N ASP A 335 -12.83 -19.41 -9.70
CA ASP A 335 -13.46 -19.58 -11.01
C ASP A 335 -14.14 -18.28 -11.49
N ALA A 336 -14.70 -18.29 -12.70
CA ALA A 336 -15.36 -17.12 -13.29
C ALA A 336 -16.67 -16.69 -12.57
N SER A 337 -17.23 -17.53 -11.69
CA SER A 337 -18.34 -17.18 -10.80
C SER A 337 -17.84 -16.57 -9.48
N GLY A 338 -16.52 -16.56 -9.27
CA GLY A 338 -15.84 -16.14 -8.07
C GLY A 338 -15.66 -17.26 -7.02
N ALA A 339 -16.04 -18.51 -7.31
CA ALA A 339 -15.97 -19.60 -6.34
C ALA A 339 -14.55 -20.18 -6.23
N PRO A 340 -14.08 -20.53 -5.02
CA PRO A 340 -12.77 -21.16 -4.86
C PRO A 340 -12.75 -22.51 -5.60
N SER A 341 -11.71 -22.74 -6.38
CA SER A 341 -11.49 -23.95 -7.17
C SER A 341 -10.54 -24.96 -6.49
N GLY A 342 -10.17 -24.72 -5.24
CA GLY A 342 -9.26 -25.56 -4.45
C GLY A 342 -8.90 -24.90 -3.11
N ASP A 343 -8.06 -25.58 -2.34
CA ASP A 343 -7.52 -25.04 -1.09
C ASP A 343 -6.51 -23.91 -1.36
N PRO A 344 -6.36 -22.94 -0.43
CA PRO A 344 -5.30 -21.95 -0.51
C PRO A 344 -3.90 -22.57 -0.60
N LEU A 345 -3.10 -22.08 -1.54
CA LEU A 345 -1.68 -22.39 -1.66
C LEU A 345 -0.89 -21.37 -0.85
N ARG A 346 -0.23 -21.80 0.22
CA ARG A 346 0.78 -20.99 0.90
C ARG A 346 2.01 -20.85 0.02
N VAL A 347 2.44 -19.61 -0.23
CA VAL A 347 3.53 -19.31 -1.18
C VAL A 347 4.77 -18.73 -0.52
N THR A 348 4.67 -18.22 0.71
CA THR A 348 5.84 -17.84 1.54
C THR A 348 5.86 -18.62 2.85
N PRO A 349 7.01 -18.73 3.54
CA PRO A 349 7.08 -19.35 4.88
C PRO A 349 6.12 -18.68 5.87
N ASP A 350 5.55 -19.45 6.79
CA ASP A 350 4.61 -18.94 7.81
C ASP A 350 5.29 -18.26 9.01
N ASP A 351 6.59 -18.45 9.14
CA ASP A 351 7.47 -17.69 10.03
C ASP A 351 8.11 -16.46 9.36
N GLY A 352 7.74 -16.15 8.12
CA GLY A 352 8.18 -14.95 7.40
C GLY A 352 7.58 -13.65 7.95
N HIS A 353 8.03 -12.53 7.41
CA HIS A 353 7.61 -11.19 7.84
C HIS A 353 7.22 -10.35 6.62
N VAL A 354 6.26 -10.85 5.84
CA VAL A 354 5.76 -10.14 4.67
C VAL A 354 5.01 -8.89 5.11
N ILE A 355 5.49 -7.72 4.72
CA ILE A 355 4.87 -6.43 5.09
C ILE A 355 4.09 -5.79 3.94
N SER A 356 4.43 -6.12 2.70
CA SER A 356 3.75 -5.60 1.51
C SER A 356 4.02 -6.50 0.32
N PHE A 357 3.09 -6.51 -0.64
CA PHE A 357 3.22 -7.32 -1.84
C PHE A 357 2.42 -6.74 -3.00
N ASP A 358 2.77 -7.21 -4.20
CA ASP A 358 2.00 -7.05 -5.41
C ASP A 358 1.97 -8.34 -6.23
N ALA A 359 0.97 -8.43 -7.11
CA ALA A 359 0.65 -9.58 -7.91
C ALA A 359 0.32 -9.16 -9.35
N ALA A 360 0.88 -9.86 -10.33
CA ALA A 360 0.63 -9.60 -11.75
C ALA A 360 0.53 -10.91 -12.55
N PRO A 361 -0.18 -10.91 -13.70
CA PRO A 361 -0.25 -12.11 -14.53
C PRO A 361 1.12 -12.40 -15.17
N ALA A 362 1.51 -13.67 -15.19
CA ALA A 362 2.64 -14.13 -15.99
C ALA A 362 2.21 -14.33 -17.46
N ALA A 363 3.17 -14.26 -18.40
CA ALA A 363 2.90 -14.37 -19.84
C ALA A 363 2.26 -15.72 -20.25
N ASP A 364 2.48 -16.78 -19.48
CA ASP A 364 1.90 -18.12 -19.71
C ASP A 364 0.57 -18.35 -18.99
N GLY A 365 -0.04 -17.29 -18.44
CA GLY A 365 -1.27 -17.38 -17.65
C GLY A 365 -1.05 -17.83 -16.20
N GLY A 366 0.20 -17.95 -15.76
CA GLY A 366 0.55 -18.08 -14.34
C GLY A 366 0.46 -16.76 -13.58
N LEU A 367 1.07 -16.73 -12.41
CA LEU A 367 1.07 -15.59 -11.49
C LEU A 367 2.50 -15.24 -11.08
N VAL A 368 2.82 -13.95 -11.04
CA VAL A 368 4.05 -13.40 -10.45
C VAL A 368 3.66 -12.66 -9.19
N LEU A 369 4.41 -12.90 -8.13
CA LEU A 369 4.33 -12.16 -6.87
C LEU A 369 5.65 -11.45 -6.64
N ALA A 370 5.59 -10.21 -6.19
CA ALA A 370 6.72 -9.50 -5.61
C ALA A 370 6.32 -9.07 -4.20
N TYR A 371 7.18 -9.28 -3.22
CA TYR A 371 6.88 -8.96 -1.84
C TYR A 371 8.12 -8.50 -1.10
N ARG A 372 7.90 -7.68 -0.08
CA ARG A 372 8.94 -7.26 0.85
C ARG A 372 8.83 -8.06 2.13
N ASP A 373 9.96 -8.66 2.51
CA ASP A 373 10.14 -9.44 3.73
C ASP A 373 11.11 -8.67 4.65
N GLU A 374 10.61 -8.26 5.82
CA GLU A 374 11.31 -7.37 6.74
C GLU A 374 11.13 -7.86 8.19
N ASP A 375 12.22 -8.34 8.78
CA ASP A 375 12.27 -8.77 10.20
C ASP A 375 12.91 -7.70 11.10
N SER A 376 13.19 -6.51 10.57
CA SER A 376 13.69 -5.40 11.38
C SER A 376 12.54 -4.64 12.04
N PRO A 377 12.73 -4.10 13.25
CA PRO A 377 11.75 -3.21 13.87
C PRO A 377 11.41 -2.02 12.96
N THR A 378 10.19 -1.49 13.11
CA THR A 378 9.71 -0.33 12.36
C THR A 378 10.75 0.81 12.35
N GLY A 379 11.10 1.29 11.15
CA GLY A 379 12.05 2.38 10.94
C GLY A 379 13.51 1.96 10.71
N ALA A 380 13.86 0.70 10.95
CA ALA A 380 15.08 0.13 10.40
C ALA A 380 14.81 -0.26 8.94
N GLY A 381 15.02 0.66 8.01
CA GLY A 381 14.95 0.33 6.58
C GLY A 381 15.94 -0.80 6.27
N GLY A 382 15.49 -1.91 5.68
CA GLY A 382 16.40 -3.05 5.45
C GLY A 382 15.80 -4.29 4.79
N GLY A 383 14.58 -4.23 4.25
CA GLY A 383 13.85 -5.42 3.83
C GLY A 383 14.30 -5.93 2.46
N MET A 384 14.24 -7.25 2.28
CA MET A 384 14.56 -7.86 1.00
C MET A 384 13.30 -7.93 0.14
N VAL A 385 13.44 -7.54 -1.13
CA VAL A 385 12.39 -7.79 -2.12
C VAL A 385 12.62 -9.17 -2.73
N LYS A 386 11.61 -10.02 -2.59
CA LYS A 386 11.57 -11.36 -3.13
C LYS A 386 10.48 -11.43 -4.18
N MET A 387 10.70 -12.28 -5.18
CA MET A 387 9.72 -12.55 -6.21
C MET A 387 9.51 -14.05 -6.36
N ILE A 388 8.26 -14.46 -6.58
CA ILE A 388 7.86 -15.85 -6.75
C ILE A 388 7.01 -15.97 -8.00
N ARG A 389 7.28 -17.00 -8.79
CA ARG A 389 6.50 -17.36 -9.97
C ARG A 389 5.68 -18.60 -9.69
N ILE A 390 4.38 -18.54 -9.92
CA ILE A 390 3.45 -19.66 -9.80
C ILE A 390 2.98 -20.06 -11.20
N ALA A 391 3.09 -21.34 -11.54
CA ALA A 391 2.66 -21.82 -12.86
C ALA A 391 1.14 -21.77 -13.01
N ALA A 392 0.64 -21.74 -14.24
CA ALA A 392 -0.80 -21.74 -14.55
C ALA A 392 -1.56 -22.92 -13.91
N GLY A 393 -0.90 -24.08 -13.80
CA GLY A 393 -1.43 -25.29 -13.14
C GLY A 393 -1.32 -25.29 -11.61
N GLY A 394 -0.83 -24.21 -11.01
CA GLY A 394 -0.47 -24.13 -9.60
C GLY A 394 1.00 -24.50 -9.34
N GLY A 395 1.44 -24.29 -8.09
CA GLY A 395 2.79 -24.59 -7.63
C GLY A 395 3.83 -23.54 -8.01
N ILE A 396 4.88 -23.45 -7.19
CA ILE A 396 6.00 -22.52 -7.39
C ILE A 396 6.92 -23.07 -8.49
N SER A 397 7.21 -22.24 -9.49
CA SER A 397 8.03 -22.57 -10.67
C SER A 397 9.33 -21.78 -10.77
N GLY A 398 9.52 -20.76 -9.91
CA GLY A 398 10.74 -19.97 -9.85
C GLY A 398 10.67 -18.93 -8.74
N SER A 399 11.84 -18.43 -8.34
CA SER A 399 11.97 -17.37 -7.35
C SER A 399 13.20 -16.51 -7.62
N HIS A 400 13.13 -15.25 -7.20
CA HIS A 400 14.24 -14.31 -7.20
C HIS A 400 14.30 -13.58 -5.85
N GLN A 401 15.49 -13.15 -5.45
CA GLN A 401 15.72 -12.35 -4.26
C GLN A 401 16.71 -11.23 -4.62
N SER A 402 16.39 -10.00 -4.23
CA SER A 402 17.29 -8.85 -4.41
C SER A 402 18.58 -9.01 -3.61
N ASP A 403 19.65 -8.36 -4.06
CA ASP A 403 20.93 -8.37 -3.35
C ASP A 403 20.82 -7.76 -1.95
N GLU A 404 21.61 -8.28 -1.01
CA GLU A 404 21.69 -7.76 0.35
C GLU A 404 22.14 -6.29 0.33
N GLY A 405 21.43 -5.43 1.05
CA GLY A 405 21.70 -3.99 1.09
C GLY A 405 21.03 -3.18 -0.02
N THR A 406 20.22 -3.80 -0.88
CA THR A 406 19.30 -3.05 -1.78
C THR A 406 18.33 -2.25 -0.92
N PRO A 407 18.41 -0.90 -0.90
CA PRO A 407 17.58 -0.09 -0.02
C PRO A 407 16.14 -0.07 -0.57
N SER A 408 15.29 -0.94 -0.03
CA SER A 408 13.86 -0.97 -0.33
C SER A 408 13.09 -0.37 0.83
N ASP A 409 12.44 0.77 0.59
CA ASP A 409 11.61 1.42 1.61
C ASP A 409 10.10 1.23 1.33
N GLY A 410 9.71 1.04 0.08
CA GLY A 410 8.31 0.92 -0.34
C GLY A 410 7.79 -0.51 -0.56
N ALA A 411 6.54 -0.59 -1.00
CA ALA A 411 5.95 -1.82 -1.53
C ALA A 411 6.40 -2.04 -2.98
N PRO A 412 6.80 -3.26 -3.38
CA PRO A 412 7.11 -3.52 -4.77
C PRO A 412 5.85 -3.40 -5.62
N THR A 413 5.97 -2.82 -6.81
CA THR A 413 4.89 -2.69 -7.79
C THR A 413 5.24 -3.50 -9.04
N LEU A 414 4.36 -4.42 -9.43
CA LEU A 414 4.50 -5.21 -10.64
C LEU A 414 3.73 -4.55 -11.78
N LEU A 415 4.48 -4.18 -12.83
CA LEU A 415 3.94 -3.61 -14.05
C LEU A 415 4.17 -4.60 -15.21
N PRO A 416 3.39 -4.52 -16.31
CA PRO A 416 3.65 -5.35 -17.49
C PRO A 416 5.10 -5.22 -17.99
N GLY A 417 5.92 -6.25 -17.73
CA GLY A 417 7.34 -6.31 -18.12
C GLY A 417 8.33 -5.60 -17.18
N TRP A 418 7.89 -5.08 -16.03
CA TRP A 418 8.74 -4.32 -15.11
C TRP A 418 8.39 -4.58 -13.64
N VAL A 419 9.38 -4.44 -12.77
CA VAL A 419 9.19 -4.28 -11.32
C VAL A 419 9.79 -2.95 -10.89
N ALA A 420 9.02 -2.18 -10.13
CA ALA A 420 9.44 -0.93 -9.52
C ALA A 420 9.38 -1.05 -8.00
N ILE A 421 10.33 -0.45 -7.29
CA ILE A 421 10.37 -0.42 -5.83
C ILE A 421 10.63 1.02 -5.39
N PRO A 422 9.67 1.68 -4.71
CA PRO A 422 9.87 3.02 -4.20
C PRO A 422 11.00 3.10 -3.17
N THR A 423 11.75 4.20 -3.22
CA THR A 423 12.80 4.49 -2.23
C THR A 423 12.55 5.86 -1.58
N LEU A 424 12.89 6.00 -0.29
CA LEU A 424 12.80 7.29 0.40
C LEU A 424 14.00 8.20 0.12
N ARG A 425 15.09 7.63 -0.43
CA ARG A 425 16.40 8.29 -0.51
C ARG A 425 16.81 8.70 -1.91
N GLY A 426 15.98 8.49 -2.93
CA GLY A 426 16.34 8.83 -4.29
C GLY A 426 15.33 8.34 -5.32
N ALA A 427 15.84 7.99 -6.48
CA ALA A 427 15.04 7.40 -7.54
C ALA A 427 14.62 5.98 -7.17
N ASP A 428 13.45 5.58 -7.66
CA ASP A 428 12.94 4.23 -7.51
C ASP A 428 13.88 3.21 -8.12
N LEU A 429 13.91 2.03 -7.52
CA LEU A 429 14.59 0.89 -8.09
C LEU A 429 13.73 0.32 -9.21
N LEU A 430 14.34 -0.01 -10.34
CA LEU A 430 13.64 -0.50 -11.51
C LEU A 430 14.41 -1.68 -12.11
N ALA A 431 13.68 -2.76 -12.43
CA ALA A 431 14.20 -3.85 -13.25
C ALA A 431 13.18 -4.29 -14.31
N ARG A 432 13.68 -4.69 -15.46
CA ARG A 432 12.91 -5.38 -16.48
C ARG A 432 12.62 -6.82 -16.04
N LEU A 433 11.42 -7.28 -16.31
CA LEU A 433 11.02 -8.68 -16.12
C LEU A 433 11.22 -9.47 -17.41
N GLY A 434 11.74 -10.68 -17.28
CA GLY A 434 11.80 -11.67 -18.35
C GLY A 434 10.43 -12.26 -18.69
N ASN A 435 10.39 -13.15 -19.68
CA ASN A 435 9.17 -13.87 -20.05
C ASN A 435 8.68 -14.83 -18.95
N ASP A 436 9.58 -15.22 -18.04
CA ASP A 436 9.25 -15.96 -16.83
C ASP A 436 8.66 -15.05 -15.74
N GLY A 437 8.64 -13.73 -15.93
CA GLY A 437 8.12 -12.78 -14.94
C GLY A 437 9.07 -12.51 -13.78
N LEU A 438 10.31 -13.01 -13.82
CA LEU A 438 11.35 -12.69 -12.86
C LEU A 438 12.29 -11.61 -13.43
N PRO A 439 13.05 -10.88 -12.59
CA PRO A 439 13.98 -9.86 -13.08
C PRO A 439 15.01 -10.45 -14.05
N SER A 440 15.08 -9.89 -15.26
CA SER A 440 16.09 -10.26 -16.27
C SER A 440 17.39 -9.47 -16.11
N GLU A 441 17.43 -8.53 -15.17
CA GLU A 441 18.54 -7.64 -14.85
C GLU A 441 18.51 -7.31 -13.34
N PRO A 442 19.62 -6.79 -12.76
CA PRO A 442 19.63 -6.36 -11.37
C PRO A 442 18.60 -5.25 -11.08
N ILE A 443 18.03 -5.26 -9.88
CA ILE A 443 17.10 -4.21 -9.43
C ILE A 443 17.91 -3.04 -8.87
N LEU A 444 18.04 -1.97 -9.66
CA LEU A 444 18.88 -0.81 -9.33
C LEU A 444 18.09 0.49 -9.48
N ALA A 445 18.51 1.53 -8.75
CA ALA A 445 17.97 2.87 -8.88
C ALA A 445 18.09 3.38 -10.32
N ASP A 446 17.05 4.03 -10.83
CA ASP A 446 17.05 4.59 -12.17
C ASP A 446 16.91 6.13 -12.14
N PRO A 447 18.02 6.89 -12.30
CA PRO A 447 18.00 8.35 -12.19
C PRO A 447 17.03 9.04 -13.16
N SER A 448 16.64 8.39 -14.26
CA SER A 448 15.68 8.96 -15.21
C SER A 448 14.26 9.12 -14.64
N LEU A 449 13.91 8.36 -13.60
CA LEU A 449 12.64 8.47 -12.88
C LEU A 449 12.58 9.74 -12.02
N GLY A 450 13.73 10.24 -11.55
CA GLY A 450 13.79 11.38 -10.65
C GLY A 450 13.12 11.06 -9.32
N ARG A 451 12.04 11.78 -8.98
CA ARG A 451 11.17 11.50 -7.82
C ARG A 451 9.83 10.87 -8.23
N GLY A 452 9.71 10.46 -9.49
CA GLY A 452 8.48 9.92 -10.02
C GLY A 452 8.39 8.41 -9.81
N GLU A 453 7.19 7.94 -9.50
CA GLU A 453 6.85 6.54 -9.31
C GLU A 453 6.22 5.95 -10.57
N PRO A 454 6.75 4.84 -11.13
CA PRO A 454 6.09 4.10 -12.20
C PRO A 454 4.79 3.44 -11.72
N ILE A 455 3.64 3.84 -12.27
CA ILE A 455 2.32 3.36 -11.84
C ILE A 455 1.57 2.52 -12.91
N ALA A 456 2.06 2.52 -14.15
CA ALA A 456 1.60 1.62 -15.23
C ALA A 456 2.71 1.41 -16.26
N ALA A 457 2.63 0.30 -17.02
CA ALA A 457 3.50 0.05 -18.15
C ALA A 457 2.73 -0.42 -19.39
N ARG A 458 3.25 -0.04 -20.56
CA ARG A 458 2.81 -0.50 -21.88
C ARG A 458 4.05 -0.83 -22.72
N GLY A 459 4.50 -2.08 -22.65
CA GLY A 459 5.74 -2.50 -23.29
C GLY A 459 6.96 -1.83 -22.66
N ASP A 460 7.68 -1.02 -23.43
CA ASP A 460 8.82 -0.24 -22.97
C ASP A 460 8.45 1.16 -22.44
N GLN A 461 7.15 1.51 -22.44
CA GLN A 461 6.66 2.79 -21.94
C GLN A 461 6.15 2.67 -20.51
N LEU A 462 6.63 3.55 -19.63
CA LEU A 462 6.18 3.68 -18.24
C LEU A 462 5.38 4.98 -18.08
N LEU A 463 4.20 4.89 -17.49
CA LEU A 463 3.51 6.05 -16.92
C LEU A 463 4.11 6.31 -15.54
N VAL A 464 4.67 7.50 -15.36
CA VAL A 464 5.34 7.92 -14.13
C VAL A 464 4.57 9.06 -13.48
N ALA A 465 4.25 8.90 -12.19
CA ALA A 465 3.59 9.90 -11.36
C ALA A 465 4.62 10.62 -10.47
N GLU A 466 4.70 11.94 -10.60
CA GLU A 466 5.63 12.78 -9.85
C GLU A 466 4.86 13.81 -9.02
N PRO A 467 5.09 13.89 -7.70
CA PRO A 467 4.44 14.88 -6.85
C PRO A 467 4.74 16.32 -7.32
N GLU A 468 3.70 17.15 -7.44
CA GLU A 468 3.78 18.56 -7.82
C GLU A 468 2.91 19.42 -6.89
N GLY A 469 3.39 19.67 -5.66
CA GLY A 469 2.63 20.37 -4.63
C GLY A 469 1.39 19.57 -4.23
N LYS A 470 0.20 20.14 -4.42
CA LYS A 470 -1.09 19.45 -4.18
C LYS A 470 -1.57 18.62 -5.38
N ALA A 471 -0.88 18.71 -6.51
CA ALA A 471 -1.19 17.96 -7.72
C ALA A 471 -0.22 16.80 -7.93
N MET A 472 -0.55 15.94 -8.89
CA MET A 472 0.31 14.89 -9.38
C MET A 472 0.59 15.10 -10.87
N ARG A 473 1.87 15.20 -11.23
CA ARG A 473 2.29 15.29 -12.64
C ARG A 473 2.45 13.89 -13.21
N LEU A 474 1.84 13.65 -14.35
CA LEU A 474 1.90 12.40 -15.09
C LEU A 474 2.70 12.61 -16.38
N ARG A 475 3.74 11.80 -16.57
CA ARG A 475 4.56 11.79 -17.79
C ARG A 475 4.81 10.37 -18.25
N VAL A 476 5.05 10.19 -19.55
CA VAL A 476 5.37 8.87 -20.11
C VAL A 476 6.84 8.83 -20.51
N LEU A 477 7.53 7.80 -20.03
CA LEU A 477 8.92 7.53 -20.36
C LEU A 477 9.02 6.28 -21.23
N THR A 478 9.88 6.28 -22.25
CA THR A 478 10.31 5.06 -22.94
C THR A 478 11.65 4.62 -22.37
N CYS A 479 11.72 3.39 -21.87
CA CYS A 479 12.88 2.80 -21.21
C CYS A 479 13.51 1.71 -22.07
N GLY A 480 14.82 1.83 -22.32
CA GLY A 480 15.58 0.81 -23.05
C GLY A 480 16.18 -0.27 -22.14
N GLU A 481 17.03 -1.10 -22.74
CA GLU A 481 17.96 -1.95 -21.97
C GLU A 481 18.89 -1.07 -21.13
N ARG A 482 19.23 -1.54 -19.92
CA ARG A 482 20.23 -0.85 -19.11
C ARG A 482 21.58 -0.91 -19.84
N PRO A 483 22.31 0.22 -19.96
CA PRO A 483 23.67 0.20 -20.48
C PRO A 483 24.51 -0.78 -19.67
N ALA A 484 25.32 -1.62 -20.33
CA ALA A 484 26.26 -2.45 -19.62
C ALA A 484 27.17 -1.56 -18.75
N PRO A 485 27.45 -1.94 -17.50
CA PRO A 485 28.39 -1.19 -16.68
C PRO A 485 29.72 -1.07 -17.45
N PRO A 486 30.40 0.08 -17.36
CA PRO A 486 31.69 0.25 -18.01
C PRO A 486 32.61 -0.90 -17.58
N ALA A 487 33.28 -1.53 -18.54
CA ALA A 487 34.22 -2.61 -18.24
C ALA A 487 35.15 -2.15 -17.13
N ALA A 488 35.28 -2.94 -16.06
CA ALA A 488 36.15 -2.62 -14.94
C ALA A 488 37.51 -2.20 -15.49
N ALA A 489 37.97 -0.99 -15.12
CA ALA A 489 39.28 -0.53 -15.53
C ALA A 489 40.29 -1.63 -15.12
N PRO A 490 41.21 -2.04 -16.01
CA PRO A 490 42.18 -3.07 -15.67
C PRO A 490 42.85 -2.66 -14.37
N GLU A 491 42.73 -3.49 -13.33
CA GLU A 491 43.43 -3.26 -12.07
C GLU A 491 44.90 -3.06 -12.43
N SER A 492 45.40 -1.84 -12.23
CA SER A 492 46.79 -1.55 -12.52
C SER A 492 47.60 -2.36 -11.53
N GLY A 493 48.12 -3.50 -11.98
CA GLY A 493 48.97 -4.36 -11.17
C GLY A 493 50.15 -3.55 -10.64
N GLU A 494 50.17 -3.32 -9.34
CA GLU A 494 51.35 -2.91 -8.57
C GLU A 494 52.24 -4.11 -8.26
#